data_AF-A0A0L8I1N9-F1
#
_entry.id   AF-A0A0L8I1N9-F1
#
_cell.length_a   1.000
_cell.length_b   1.000
_cell.length_c   1.000
_cell.angle_alpha   90.00
_cell.angle_beta   90.00
_cell.angle_gamma   90.00
#
_symmetry.space_group_name_H-M   'P 1'
#
loop_
_entity.id
_entity.type
_entity.pdbx_description
1 polymer ?
#
loop_
_entity_poly.entity_id
_entity_poly.type
_entity_poly.pdbx_seq_one_letter_code
_entity_poly.pdbx_strand_id
1 'polypeptide(L)'
;MLLRNLDATNGHCSSTHYIFVSLHDHVIKAEVASGPYAGSTLLIPRIPHVSQEMEFPFTFTCKQFPVKPAFALTCMQQGTGTDI
;
A
#
# COMPACT_ATOMS: atom_id res chain seq x y z
N MET A 1 2.89 2.76 -0.88
CA MET A 1 1.68 2.90 -1.73
C MET A 1 1.37 1.56 -2.38
N LEU A 2 0.12 1.32 -2.78
CA LEU A 2 -0.27 0.09 -3.51
C LEU A 2 -0.03 0.24 -5.02
N LEU A 3 0.34 -0.84 -5.69
CA LEU A 3 0.48 -0.92 -7.15
C LEU A 3 -0.86 -1.23 -7.85
N ARG A 4 -1.82 -1.79 -7.12
CA ARG A 4 -3.17 -2.09 -7.61
C ARG A 4 -4.19 -1.83 -6.50
N ASN A 5 -5.42 -1.48 -6.90
CA ASN A 5 -6.54 -1.40 -5.98
C ASN A 5 -6.83 -2.78 -5.40
N LEU A 6 -6.95 -2.84 -4.08
CA LEU A 6 -7.35 -4.05 -3.36
C LEU A 6 -8.81 -3.97 -2.92
N ASP A 7 -9.22 -2.80 -2.45
CA ASP A 7 -10.59 -2.52 -2.04
C ASP A 7 -10.85 -1.02 -2.14
N ALA A 8 -11.26 -0.56 -3.31
CA ALA A 8 -11.48 0.86 -3.56
C ALA A 8 -12.63 1.45 -2.71
N THR A 9 -13.61 0.63 -2.35
CA THR A 9 -14.76 1.04 -1.54
C THR A 9 -14.33 1.45 -0.14
N ASN A 10 -13.39 0.71 0.44
CA ASN A 10 -12.83 0.98 1.77
C ASN A 10 -11.57 1.84 1.74
N GLY A 11 -11.30 2.55 0.64
CA GLY A 11 -10.16 3.47 0.51
C GLY A 11 -8.81 2.78 0.29
N HIS A 12 -8.79 1.48 -0.03
CA HIS A 12 -7.59 0.72 -0.32
C HIS A 12 -7.23 0.73 -1.81
N CYS A 13 -6.86 1.92 -2.28
CA CYS A 13 -6.48 2.19 -3.67
C CYS A 13 -4.99 2.54 -3.83
N SER A 14 -4.52 2.62 -5.07
CA SER A 14 -3.10 2.84 -5.41
C SER A 14 -2.51 4.14 -4.85
N SER A 15 -3.33 5.18 -4.64
CA SER A 15 -2.89 6.49 -4.10
C SER A 15 -2.80 6.54 -2.57
N THR A 16 -3.24 5.49 -1.87
CA THR A 16 -3.21 5.46 -0.41
C THR A 16 -1.80 5.19 0.10
N HIS A 17 -1.37 6.00 1.07
CA HIS A 17 -0.12 5.82 1.78
C HIS A 17 -0.33 4.89 2.97
N TYR A 18 0.63 3.98 3.18
CA TYR A 18 0.55 2.98 4.22
C TYR A 18 1.85 2.92 5.01
N ILE A 19 1.71 2.63 6.30
CA ILE A 19 2.80 2.29 7.21
C ILE A 19 2.79 0.77 7.39
N PHE A 20 3.92 0.10 7.17
CA PHE A 20 4.01 -1.34 7.38
C PHE A 20 4.14 -1.64 8.87
N VAL A 21 3.22 -2.46 9.39
CA VAL A 21 3.16 -2.85 10.80
C VAL A 21 3.91 -4.16 11.03
N SER A 22 3.71 -5.14 10.14
CA SER A 22 4.36 -6.45 10.25
C SER A 22 4.43 -7.15 8.90
N LEU A 23 5.55 -7.86 8.66
CA LEU A 23 5.78 -8.65 7.46
C LEU A 23 5.67 -10.14 7.80
N HIS A 24 4.86 -10.87 7.04
CA HIS A 24 4.76 -12.32 7.10
C HIS A 24 5.07 -12.90 5.72
N ASP A 25 5.29 -14.21 5.65
CA ASP A 25 5.69 -14.91 4.41
C ASP A 25 4.77 -14.60 3.22
N HIS A 26 3.45 -14.54 3.46
CA HIS A 26 2.44 -14.42 2.41
C HIS A 26 1.61 -13.13 2.46
N VAL A 27 1.72 -12.36 3.54
CA VAL A 27 0.88 -11.20 3.81
C VAL A 27 1.68 -10.09 4.49
N ILE A 28 1.46 -8.85 4.08
CA ILE A 28 1.93 -7.65 4.78
C ILE A 28 0.75 -7.04 5.52
N LYS A 29 0.89 -6.80 6.83
CA LYS A 29 -0.05 -5.97 7.59
C LYS A 29 0.39 -4.53 7.48
N ALA A 30 -0.51 -3.67 7.04
CA ALA A 30 -0.23 -2.26 6.88
C ALA A 30 -1.39 -1.42 7.42
N GLU A 31 -1.08 -0.21 7.87
CA GLU A 31 -2.07 0.77 8.33
C GLU A 31 -2.10 1.97 7.40
N VAL A 32 -3.29 2.52 7.15
CA VAL A 32 -3.45 3.72 6.34
C VAL A 32 -2.86 4.91 7.08
N ALA A 33 -1.91 5.60 6.44
CA ALA A 33 -1.15 6.68 7.05
C ALA A 33 -1.96 7.98 7.22
N SER A 34 -2.89 8.26 6.31
CA SER A 34 -3.62 9.52 6.28
C SER A 34 -4.94 9.44 5.50
N GLY A 35 -5.78 10.45 5.66
CA GLY A 35 -7.08 10.55 5.00
C GLY A 35 -8.24 9.96 5.82
N PRO A 36 -9.42 9.79 5.22
CA PRO A 36 -10.64 9.41 5.93
C PRO A 36 -10.59 7.99 6.54
N TYR A 37 -9.66 7.16 6.08
CA TYR A 37 -9.45 5.80 6.55
C TYR A 37 -8.19 5.65 7.42
N ALA A 38 -7.59 6.76 7.90
CA ALA A 38 -6.38 6.72 8.71
C ALA A 38 -6.52 5.79 9.93
N GLY A 39 -5.48 5.00 10.20
CA GLY A 39 -5.47 3.99 11.27
C GLY A 39 -6.20 2.69 10.92
N SER A 40 -6.93 2.61 9.80
CA SER A 40 -7.49 1.34 9.33
C SER A 40 -6.37 0.37 8.91
N THR A 41 -6.55 -0.90 9.27
CA THR A 41 -5.62 -1.98 8.93
C THR A 41 -6.02 -2.64 7.62
N LEU A 42 -5.04 -2.91 6.78
CA LEU A 42 -5.14 -3.69 5.55
C LEU A 42 -4.16 -4.87 5.58
N LEU A 43 -4.64 -6.03 5.13
CA LEU A 43 -3.81 -7.18 4.81
C LEU A 43 -3.52 -7.21 3.31
N ILE A 44 -2.25 -7.08 2.94
CA ILE A 44 -1.81 -7.03 1.55
C ILE A 44 -1.24 -8.41 1.18
N PRO A 45 -1.96 -9.23 0.39
CA PRO A 45 -1.44 -10.52 -0.07
C PRO A 45 -0.51 -10.35 -1.27
N ARG A 46 0.23 -11.41 -1.61
CA ARG A 46 0.92 -11.51 -2.90
C ARG A 46 -0.09 -11.71 -4.03
N ILE A 47 0.04 -10.97 -5.13
CA ILE A 47 -0.84 -11.06 -6.31
C ILE A 47 0.00 -11.44 -7.53
N PRO A 48 -0.51 -12.29 -8.45
CA PRO A 48 0.15 -12.56 -9.71
C PRO A 48 0.29 -11.28 -10.55
N HIS A 49 1.50 -11.06 -11.06
CA HIS A 49 1.85 -10.00 -11.97
C HIS A 49 2.42 -10.60 -13.25
N VAL A 50 1.80 -10.24 -14.36
CA VAL A 50 2.19 -10.68 -15.69
C VAL A 50 3.08 -9.60 -16.28
N SER A 51 4.32 -9.96 -16.63
CA SER A 51 5.21 -9.06 -17.35
C SER A 51 4.76 -8.97 -18.81
N GLN A 52 4.29 -7.79 -19.22
CA GLN A 52 3.80 -7.55 -20.59
C GLN A 52 4.90 -7.05 -21.54
N GLU A 53 6.05 -6.63 -21.01
CA GLU A 53 7.11 -5.93 -21.78
C GLU A 53 8.20 -6.85 -22.36
N MET A 54 8.07 -8.16 -22.21
CA MET A 54 9.05 -9.11 -22.74
C MET A 54 8.56 -9.78 -24.02
N GLU A 55 9.34 -9.63 -25.09
CA GLU A 55 9.30 -10.38 -26.35
C GLU A 55 9.69 -11.86 -26.13
N PHE A 56 9.09 -12.52 -25.14
CA PHE A 56 9.27 -13.94 -24.91
C PHE A 56 8.14 -14.72 -25.58
N PRO A 57 8.41 -15.92 -26.13
CA PRO A 57 7.38 -16.78 -26.71
C PRO A 57 6.42 -17.38 -25.65
N PHE A 58 6.50 -16.92 -24.40
CA PHE A 58 5.72 -17.39 -23.27
C PHE A 58 5.40 -16.23 -22.31
N THR A 59 4.29 -16.36 -21.59
CA THR A 59 3.87 -15.40 -20.57
C THR A 59 4.59 -15.67 -19.24
N PHE A 60 5.29 -14.66 -18.72
CA PHE A 60 5.92 -14.74 -17.40
C PHE A 60 5.00 -14.17 -16.31
N THR A 61 4.72 -14.96 -15.27
CA THR A 61 3.88 -14.55 -14.14
C THR A 61 4.65 -14.68 -12.82
N CYS A 62 4.83 -13.56 -12.11
CA CYS A 62 5.42 -13.52 -10.78
C CYS A 62 4.37 -13.30 -9.69
N LYS A 63 4.49 -13.98 -8.55
CA LYS A 63 3.74 -13.60 -7.34
C LYS A 63 4.54 -12.58 -6.54
N GLN A 64 4.03 -11.35 -6.46
CA GLN A 64 4.67 -10.28 -5.71
C GLN A 64 3.65 -9.49 -4.88
N PHE A 65 4.11 -8.82 -3.82
CA PHE A 65 3.26 -7.87 -3.12
C PHE A 65 3.01 -6.64 -4.02
N PRO A 66 1.76 -6.20 -4.17
CA PRO A 66 1.42 -5.04 -4.98
C PRO A 66 1.75 -3.75 -4.22
N VAL A 67 3.00 -3.52 -3.83
CA VAL A 67 3.43 -2.34 -3.06
C VAL A 67 4.65 -1.67 -3.67
N LYS A 68 4.74 -0.35 -3.51
CA LYS A 68 5.91 0.46 -3.87
C LYS A 68 6.35 1.29 -2.65
N PRO A 69 7.66 1.37 -2.36
CA PRO A 69 8.20 2.30 -1.37
C PRO A 69 7.80 3.75 -1.71
N ALA A 70 7.39 4.51 -0.70
CA ALA A 70 7.13 5.94 -0.81
C ALA A 70 7.90 6.63 0.31
N PHE A 71 8.97 7.35 -0.05
CA PHE A 71 9.95 7.88 0.91
C PHE A 71 9.59 9.23 1.53
N ALA A 72 8.50 9.87 1.09
CA ALA A 72 8.06 11.16 1.63
C ALA A 72 6.67 11.02 2.26
N LEU A 73 6.63 10.82 3.58
CA LEU A 73 5.44 11.03 4.41
C LEU A 73 5.64 12.36 5.14
N THR A 74 5.04 13.44 4.64
CA THR A 74 5.08 14.74 5.33
C THR A 74 4.24 14.63 6.60
N CYS A 75 4.88 14.33 7.72
CA CYS A 75 4.25 14.44 9.04
C CYS A 75 4.09 15.92 9.36
N MET A 76 2.99 16.53 8.89
CA MET A 76 2.56 17.82 9.39
C MET A 76 2.04 17.60 10.81
N GLN A 77 2.86 17.94 11.82
CA GLN A 77 2.39 18.04 13.20
C GLN A 77 1.42 19.24 13.24
N GLN A 78 0.12 18.97 13.24
CA GLN A 78 -0.86 20.00 13.62
C GLN A 78 -0.60 20.30 15.09
N GLY A 79 0.09 21.42 15.34
CA GLY A 79 0.20 22.01 16.67
C GLY A 79 -1.22 22.26 17.18
N THR A 80 -1.66 21.44 18.11
CA THR A 80 -2.82 21.73 18.93
C THR A 80 -2.49 23.01 19.68
N GLY A 81 -3.11 24.12 19.26
CA GLY A 81 -3.20 25.31 20.08
C GLY A 81 -3.91 24.93 21.37
N THR A 82 -3.17 24.90 22.47
CA THR A 82 -3.73 25.02 23.80
C THR A 82 -3.60 26.49 24.17
N ASP A 83 -4.72 27.20 24.12
CA ASP A 83 -4.91 28.48 24.80
C ASP A 83 -4.51 28.34 26.27
N ILE A 84 -3.52 29.13 26.71
CA ILE A 84 -3.41 29.71 28.06
C ILE A 84 -2.77 31.09 27.94
#